data_AF-A0A6V7MCE0-F1
#
_entry.id   AF-A0A6V7MCE0-F1
#
_cell.length_a   1.000
_cell.length_b   1.000
_cell.length_c   1.000
_cell.angle_alpha   90.00
_cell.angle_beta   90.00
_cell.angle_gamma   90.00
#
_symmetry.space_group_name_H-M   'P 1'
#
loop_
_entity.id
_entity.type
_entity.pdbx_description
1 polymer ?
#
loop_
_entity_poly.entity_id
_entity_poly.type
_entity_poly.pdbx_seq_one_letter_code
_entity_poly.pdbx_strand_id
1 'polypeptide(L)'
;KLSLASLREGKTYYTEQEIKTRGGGIEILRLGFLSRGFTFGHRKKIEQYTPIHMAVAEFLAAYYLASISQYANILRREIEGLPSGIIGYLAGLLGPKTHLVLNQLCPLEVPSRTIFSLLKAAGTSDGNILAVCRLLGAAPGFGPVPSERPPAPLVQTSPLELEGWSKILGSSACTLEALEVVFQLERGSDPTYLNDFFRALADNESVKLVRITSLLGQEFPADEAQRLAGHLKSVLGKKRLNDFELVITCLEESAHD
;
A
#
# COMPACT_ATOMS: atom_id res chain seq x y z
N LYS A 1 -2.49 7.86 -23.27
CA LYS A 1 -3.91 7.70 -23.71
C LYS A 1 -4.14 6.42 -24.51
N LEU A 2 -3.38 6.15 -25.60
CA LEU A 2 -3.46 4.88 -26.35
C LEU A 2 -3.35 3.63 -25.44
N SER A 3 -2.29 3.54 -24.64
CA SER A 3 -2.06 2.39 -23.75
C SER A 3 -3.16 2.23 -22.71
N LEU A 4 -3.61 3.33 -22.10
CA LEU A 4 -4.70 3.34 -21.13
C LEU A 4 -6.00 2.74 -21.71
N ALA A 5 -6.38 3.17 -22.92
CA ALA A 5 -7.60 2.69 -23.55
C ALA A 5 -7.53 1.19 -23.88
N SER A 6 -6.37 0.72 -24.35
CA SER A 6 -6.15 -0.70 -24.65
C SER A 6 -6.17 -1.56 -23.40
N LEU A 7 -5.56 -1.11 -22.30
CA LEU A 7 -5.58 -1.83 -21.03
C LEU A 7 -7.00 -1.97 -20.47
N ARG A 8 -7.82 -0.91 -20.59
CA ARG A 8 -9.24 -0.96 -20.21
C ARG A 8 -10.04 -1.96 -21.06
N GLU A 9 -9.69 -2.12 -22.32
CA GLU A 9 -10.32 -3.07 -23.24
C GLU A 9 -9.71 -4.49 -23.14
N GLY A 10 -8.73 -4.72 -22.26
CA GLY A 10 -8.02 -6.01 -22.15
C GLY A 10 -7.21 -6.37 -23.41
N LYS A 11 -6.90 -5.38 -24.25
CA LYS A 11 -6.16 -5.55 -25.51
C LYS A 11 -4.67 -5.31 -25.31
N THR A 12 -3.86 -6.09 -26.02
CA THR A 12 -2.39 -6.02 -26.01
C THR A 12 -1.80 -5.66 -27.36
N TYR A 13 -2.63 -5.15 -28.29
CA TYR A 13 -2.24 -4.73 -29.63
C TYR A 13 -2.99 -3.47 -30.04
N TYR A 14 -2.44 -2.76 -31.02
CA TYR A 14 -2.95 -1.53 -31.58
C TYR A 14 -3.01 -1.63 -33.10
N THR A 15 -4.04 -1.03 -33.69
CA THR A 15 -4.12 -0.76 -35.11
C THR A 15 -3.45 0.57 -35.45
N GLU A 16 -3.07 0.76 -36.71
CA GLU A 16 -2.54 2.05 -37.19
C GLU A 16 -3.52 3.21 -36.94
N GLN A 17 -4.83 2.95 -37.04
CA GLN A 17 -5.86 3.95 -36.79
C GLN A 17 -5.91 4.36 -35.32
N GLU A 18 -5.78 3.42 -34.38
CA GLU A 18 -5.71 3.73 -32.95
C GLU A 18 -4.44 4.52 -32.61
N ILE A 19 -3.32 4.21 -33.26
CA ILE A 19 -2.06 4.97 -33.13
C ILE A 19 -2.25 6.41 -33.60
N LYS A 20 -2.86 6.64 -34.77
CA LYS A 20 -3.14 7.99 -35.27
C LYS A 20 -4.07 8.77 -34.36
N THR A 21 -5.16 8.14 -33.91
CA THR A 21 -6.24 8.82 -33.19
C THR A 21 -5.97 9.02 -31.70
N ARG A 22 -5.32 8.06 -31.04
CA ARG A 22 -5.09 8.05 -29.58
C ARG A 22 -3.61 8.13 -29.19
N GLY A 23 -2.71 7.79 -30.11
CA GLY A 23 -1.26 7.79 -29.91
C GLY A 23 -0.58 9.11 -30.26
N GLY A 24 -1.26 10.01 -30.98
CA GLY A 24 -0.72 11.33 -31.36
C GLY A 24 0.03 11.35 -32.70
N GLY A 25 -0.04 10.28 -33.49
CA GLY A 25 0.58 10.18 -34.81
C GLY A 25 1.31 8.87 -35.03
N ILE A 26 1.65 8.55 -36.28
CA ILE A 26 2.47 7.37 -36.61
C ILE A 26 3.92 7.56 -36.12
N GLU A 27 4.39 8.80 -35.93
CA GLU A 27 5.78 9.04 -35.53
C GLU A 27 6.15 8.35 -34.22
N ILE A 28 5.18 8.05 -33.35
CA ILE A 28 5.42 7.33 -32.08
C ILE A 28 6.04 5.94 -32.30
N LEU A 29 5.86 5.33 -33.47
CA LEU A 29 6.50 4.06 -33.82
C LEU A 29 8.04 4.17 -33.78
N ARG A 30 8.59 5.37 -34.05
CA ARG A 30 10.03 5.62 -34.02
C ARG A 30 10.62 5.62 -32.62
N LEU A 31 9.79 5.72 -31.58
CA LEU A 31 10.23 5.68 -30.19
C LEU A 31 10.67 4.27 -29.74
N GLY A 32 10.33 3.23 -30.51
CA GLY A 32 10.77 1.85 -30.22
C GLY A 32 10.00 1.14 -29.11
N PHE A 33 8.92 1.73 -28.57
CA PHE A 33 8.06 1.07 -27.57
C PHE A 33 7.07 0.06 -28.15
N LEU A 34 6.93 0.01 -29.47
CA LEU A 34 5.98 -0.84 -30.18
C LEU A 34 6.70 -1.74 -31.19
N SER A 35 6.36 -3.03 -31.16
CA SER A 35 6.77 -4.03 -32.14
C SER A 35 5.70 -4.17 -33.22
N ARG A 36 6.11 -4.14 -34.49
CA ARG A 36 5.22 -4.37 -35.63
C ARG A 36 5.05 -5.86 -35.88
N GLY A 37 3.81 -6.30 -36.04
CA GLY A 37 3.42 -7.66 -36.37
C GLY A 37 2.23 -7.69 -37.33
N PHE A 38 1.81 -8.90 -37.69
CA PHE A 38 0.66 -9.13 -38.58
C PHE A 38 -0.27 -10.17 -37.96
N THR A 39 -1.58 -10.02 -38.19
CA THR A 39 -2.55 -11.08 -37.87
C THR A 39 -2.27 -12.32 -38.72
N PHE A 40 -2.01 -13.47 -38.08
CA PHE A 40 -1.95 -14.76 -38.76
C PHE A 40 -3.37 -15.32 -38.94
N GLY A 41 -3.70 -15.85 -40.12
CA GLY A 41 -4.96 -16.56 -40.37
C GLY A 41 -6.06 -15.80 -41.13
N HIS A 42 -5.89 -14.51 -41.41
CA HIS A 42 -6.83 -13.74 -42.27
C HIS A 42 -6.31 -13.59 -43.71
N ARG A 43 -7.22 -13.61 -44.69
CA ARG A 43 -6.90 -13.39 -46.13
C ARG A 43 -6.21 -12.04 -46.39
N LYS A 44 -6.42 -11.05 -45.52
CA LYS A 44 -5.77 -9.73 -45.56
C LYS A 44 -4.87 -9.62 -44.34
N LYS A 45 -3.55 -9.48 -44.55
CA LYS A 45 -2.60 -9.18 -43.46
C LYS A 45 -2.91 -7.78 -42.94
N ILE A 46 -3.45 -7.70 -41.73
CA ILE A 46 -3.66 -6.42 -41.04
C ILE A 46 -2.45 -6.18 -40.16
N GLU A 47 -1.86 -5.00 -40.28
CA GLU A 47 -0.76 -4.58 -39.41
C GLU A 47 -1.26 -4.32 -38.00
N GLN A 48 -0.54 -4.88 -37.04
CA GLN A 48 -0.78 -4.69 -35.63
C GLN A 48 0.51 -4.30 -34.95
N TYR A 49 0.38 -3.49 -33.91
CA TYR A 49 1.49 -2.99 -33.13
C TYR A 49 1.29 -3.42 -31.68
N THR A 50 2.26 -4.12 -31.10
CA THR A 50 2.18 -4.56 -29.70
C THR A 50 3.20 -3.80 -28.86
N PRO A 51 2.92 -3.50 -27.58
CA PRO A 51 3.96 -3.04 -26.66
C PRO A 51 5.12 -4.04 -26.63
N ILE A 52 6.36 -3.54 -26.56
CA ILE A 52 7.54 -4.40 -26.37
C ILE A 52 7.47 -5.22 -25.07
N HIS A 53 6.73 -4.70 -24.07
CA HIS A 53 6.42 -5.39 -22.83
C HIS A 53 5.16 -4.78 -22.19
N MET A 54 4.37 -5.56 -21.44
CA MET A 54 3.14 -5.06 -20.79
C MET A 54 3.41 -3.95 -19.79
N ALA A 55 4.50 -4.05 -19.03
CA ALA A 55 4.94 -2.98 -18.12
C ALA A 55 5.14 -1.63 -18.82
N VAL A 56 5.54 -1.62 -20.10
CA VAL A 56 5.68 -0.37 -20.88
C VAL A 56 4.31 0.24 -21.17
N ALA A 57 3.31 -0.58 -21.50
CA ALA A 57 1.94 -0.09 -21.69
C ALA A 57 1.36 0.45 -20.38
N GLU A 58 1.56 -0.25 -19.26
CA GLU A 58 1.13 0.19 -17.93
C GLU A 58 1.82 1.49 -17.51
N PHE A 59 3.13 1.60 -17.73
CA PHE A 59 3.89 2.81 -17.46
C PHE A 59 3.42 4.00 -18.30
N LEU A 60 3.21 3.82 -19.61
CA LEU A 60 2.69 4.88 -20.49
C LEU A 60 1.25 5.27 -20.14
N ALA A 61 0.44 4.32 -19.64
CA ALA A 61 -0.87 4.62 -19.08
C ALA A 61 -0.76 5.44 -17.80
N ALA A 62 0.11 5.04 -16.87
CA ALA A 62 0.40 5.79 -15.64
C ALA A 62 0.94 7.20 -15.95
N TYR A 63 1.82 7.35 -16.94
CA TYR A 63 2.36 8.64 -17.37
C TYR A 63 1.27 9.59 -17.87
N TYR A 64 0.28 9.07 -18.60
CA TYR A 64 -0.90 9.85 -18.97
C TYR A 64 -1.79 10.17 -17.77
N LEU A 65 -2.01 9.24 -16.84
CA LEU A 65 -2.79 9.52 -15.63
C LEU A 65 -2.11 10.58 -14.76
N ALA A 66 -0.77 10.59 -14.70
CA ALA A 66 -0.01 11.60 -13.99
C ALA A 66 -0.25 13.00 -14.55
N SER A 67 -0.36 13.15 -15.89
CA SER A 67 -0.60 14.45 -16.53
C SER A 67 -2.01 15.01 -16.28
N ILE A 68 -2.97 14.16 -15.93
CA ILE A 68 -4.35 14.57 -15.58
C ILE A 68 -4.65 14.47 -14.09
N SER A 69 -3.65 14.18 -13.25
CA SER A 69 -3.81 13.88 -11.82
C SER A 69 -4.45 14.99 -11.00
N GLN A 70 -4.39 16.23 -11.47
CA GLN A 70 -5.01 17.39 -10.81
C GLN A 70 -6.55 17.42 -10.96
N TYR A 71 -7.10 16.68 -11.93
CA TYR A 71 -8.54 16.66 -12.21
C TYR A 71 -9.20 15.45 -11.56
N ALA A 72 -9.52 15.56 -10.26
CA ALA A 72 -10.00 14.43 -9.44
C ALA A 72 -11.15 13.61 -10.09
N ASN A 73 -12.16 14.29 -10.66
CA ASN A 73 -13.29 13.61 -11.31
C ASN A 73 -12.88 12.80 -12.55
N ILE A 74 -11.95 13.34 -13.35
CA ILE A 74 -11.44 12.65 -14.54
C ILE A 74 -10.55 11.50 -14.11
N LEU A 75 -9.66 11.75 -13.16
CA LEU A 75 -8.74 10.75 -12.62
C LEU A 75 -9.48 9.54 -12.05
N ARG A 76 -10.51 9.76 -11.22
CA ARG A 76 -11.31 8.68 -10.62
C ARG A 76 -11.93 7.79 -11.69
N ARG A 77 -12.59 8.40 -12.69
CA ARG A 77 -13.18 7.67 -13.82
C ARG A 77 -12.13 6.90 -14.63
N GLU A 78 -10.94 7.48 -14.79
CA GLU A 78 -9.90 6.85 -15.57
C GLU A 78 -9.21 5.69 -14.82
N ILE A 79 -9.11 5.74 -13.49
CA ILE A 79 -8.53 4.66 -12.66
C ILE A 79 -9.46 3.45 -12.56
N GLU A 80 -10.78 3.68 -12.58
CA GLU A 80 -11.77 2.62 -12.43
C GLU A 80 -11.62 1.52 -13.51
N GLY A 81 -11.58 0.26 -13.07
CA GLY A 81 -11.45 -0.91 -13.95
C GLY A 81 -10.05 -1.13 -14.54
N LEU A 82 -9.03 -0.38 -14.09
CA LEU A 82 -7.66 -0.59 -14.54
C LEU A 82 -6.92 -1.68 -13.75
N PRO A 83 -5.89 -2.31 -14.35
CA PRO A 83 -4.95 -3.15 -13.62
C PRO A 83 -4.28 -2.41 -12.46
N SER A 84 -4.18 -3.07 -11.31
CA SER A 84 -3.61 -2.51 -10.07
C SER A 84 -2.15 -2.09 -10.20
N GLY A 85 -1.37 -2.73 -11.09
CA GLY A 85 0.03 -2.42 -11.35
C GLY A 85 0.28 -0.97 -11.80
N ILE A 86 -0.71 -0.34 -12.44
CA ILE A 86 -0.62 1.06 -12.90
C ILE A 86 -0.50 2.03 -11.73
N ILE A 87 -1.14 1.74 -10.60
CA ILE A 87 -1.14 2.61 -9.42
C ILE A 87 0.29 2.73 -8.85
N GLY A 88 1.07 1.64 -8.90
CA GLY A 88 2.49 1.65 -8.49
C GLY A 88 3.35 2.60 -9.31
N TYR A 89 3.27 2.51 -10.64
CA TYR A 89 3.97 3.46 -11.53
C TYR A 89 3.51 4.90 -11.32
N LEU A 90 2.20 5.10 -11.15
CA LEU A 90 1.61 6.42 -10.94
C LEU A 90 2.08 7.05 -9.63
N ALA A 91 2.19 6.27 -8.55
CA ALA A 91 2.75 6.71 -7.28
C ALA A 91 4.22 7.16 -7.43
N GLY A 92 5.04 6.37 -8.14
CA GLY A 92 6.43 6.75 -8.42
C GLY A 92 6.55 8.03 -9.26
N LEU A 93 5.69 8.21 -10.26
CA LEU A 93 5.68 9.40 -11.12
C LEU A 93 5.21 10.67 -10.41
N LEU A 94 4.24 10.56 -9.50
CA LEU A 94 3.68 11.71 -8.78
C LEU A 94 4.50 12.08 -7.54
N GLY A 95 5.20 11.12 -6.94
CA GLY A 95 6.03 11.33 -5.75
C GLY A 95 5.25 12.03 -4.62
N PRO A 96 5.63 13.26 -4.22
CA PRO A 96 4.93 14.02 -3.17
C PRO A 96 3.45 14.30 -3.44
N LYS A 97 3.00 14.21 -4.70
CA LYS A 97 1.61 14.44 -5.13
C LYS A 97 0.75 13.18 -5.20
N THR A 98 1.27 12.03 -4.77
CA THR A 98 0.57 10.74 -4.83
C THR A 98 -0.75 10.72 -4.06
N HIS A 99 -0.89 11.57 -3.04
CA HIS A 99 -2.14 11.78 -2.32
C HIS A 99 -3.34 12.09 -3.23
N LEU A 100 -3.12 12.71 -4.40
CA LEU A 100 -4.18 12.97 -5.39
C LEU A 100 -4.85 11.66 -5.86
N VAL A 101 -4.07 10.60 -5.98
CA VAL A 101 -4.51 9.26 -6.40
C VAL A 101 -4.98 8.44 -5.20
N LEU A 102 -4.24 8.46 -4.08
CA LEU A 102 -4.63 7.73 -2.87
C LEU A 102 -6.00 8.16 -2.34
N ASN A 103 -6.35 9.43 -2.52
CA ASN A 103 -7.67 9.95 -2.15
C ASN A 103 -8.81 9.46 -3.06
N GLN A 104 -8.52 8.87 -4.22
CA GLN A 104 -9.52 8.24 -5.08
C GLN A 104 -9.77 6.77 -4.74
N LEU A 105 -8.89 6.16 -3.94
CA LEU A 105 -8.99 4.74 -3.60
C LEU A 105 -10.02 4.51 -2.48
N CYS A 106 -10.75 3.40 -2.60
CA CYS A 106 -11.64 2.90 -1.56
C CYS A 106 -10.81 2.20 -0.47
N PRO A 107 -10.90 2.61 0.81
CA PRO A 107 -10.11 2.02 1.89
C PRO A 107 -10.27 0.50 2.02
N LEU A 108 -11.48 -0.02 1.78
CA LEU A 108 -11.78 -1.45 1.95
C LEU A 108 -11.29 -2.32 0.78
N GLU A 109 -10.86 -1.71 -0.32
CA GLU A 109 -10.42 -2.42 -1.53
C GLU A 109 -8.90 -2.56 -1.63
N VAL A 110 -8.14 -1.81 -0.81
CA VAL A 110 -6.68 -1.74 -0.92
C VAL A 110 -6.01 -2.36 0.31
N PRO A 111 -5.32 -3.49 0.18
CA PRO A 111 -4.59 -4.10 1.29
C PRO A 111 -3.49 -3.18 1.84
N SER A 112 -3.25 -3.21 3.16
CA SER A 112 -2.21 -2.42 3.85
C SER A 112 -0.83 -2.58 3.20
N ARG A 113 -0.46 -3.80 2.81
CA ARG A 113 0.80 -4.10 2.10
C ARG A 113 0.94 -3.31 0.79
N THR A 114 -0.15 -3.17 0.04
CA THR A 114 -0.17 -2.36 -1.19
C THR A 114 0.01 -0.89 -0.83
N ILE A 115 -0.68 -0.40 0.20
CA ILE A 115 -0.54 0.99 0.67
C ILE A 115 0.91 1.31 1.05
N PHE A 116 1.60 0.42 1.79
CA PHE A 116 3.02 0.63 2.14
C PHE A 116 3.94 0.60 0.92
N SER A 117 3.66 -0.29 -0.04
CA SER A 117 4.42 -0.34 -1.30
C SER A 117 4.26 0.95 -2.10
N LEU A 118 3.04 1.50 -2.16
CA LEU A 118 2.76 2.79 -2.80
C LEU A 118 3.45 3.95 -2.07
N LEU A 119 3.41 3.97 -0.73
CA LEU A 119 4.10 4.99 0.08
C LEU A 119 5.62 4.91 -0.12
N LYS A 120 6.18 3.71 -0.24
CA LYS A 120 7.61 3.49 -0.53
C LYS A 120 8.00 4.05 -1.90
N ALA A 121 7.15 3.87 -2.92
CA ALA A 121 7.37 4.44 -4.25
C ALA A 121 7.19 5.97 -4.30
N ALA A 122 6.23 6.50 -3.55
CA ALA A 122 5.83 7.91 -3.58
C ALA A 122 6.64 8.83 -2.65
N GLY A 123 7.19 8.28 -1.57
CA GLY A 123 7.77 9.06 -0.48
C GLY A 123 6.74 9.60 0.52
N THR A 124 7.24 10.10 1.64
CA THR A 124 6.49 10.41 2.87
C THR A 124 6.13 11.90 3.00
N SER A 125 5.66 12.54 1.92
CA SER A 125 5.12 13.91 2.02
C SER A 125 3.90 13.93 2.96
N ASP A 126 3.65 15.06 3.63
CA ASP A 126 2.52 15.20 4.56
C ASP A 126 1.19 14.84 3.91
N GLY A 127 0.97 15.28 2.67
CA GLY A 127 -0.23 14.93 1.90
C GLY A 127 -0.36 13.41 1.69
N ASN A 128 0.74 12.73 1.38
CA ASN A 128 0.74 11.27 1.21
C ASN A 128 0.45 10.57 2.55
N ILE A 129 1.07 11.01 3.64
CA ILE A 129 0.85 10.46 4.98
C ILE A 129 -0.62 10.63 5.40
N LEU A 130 -1.21 11.80 5.20
CA LEU A 130 -2.63 12.05 5.50
C LEU A 130 -3.55 11.11 4.70
N ALA A 131 -3.29 10.96 3.40
CA ALA A 131 -4.08 10.06 2.55
C ALA A 131 -3.93 8.58 2.97
N VAL A 132 -2.74 8.17 3.37
CA VAL A 132 -2.47 6.82 3.90
C VAL A 132 -3.18 6.61 5.24
N CYS A 133 -3.14 7.58 6.16
CA CYS A 133 -3.86 7.50 7.44
C CYS A 133 -5.37 7.33 7.22
N ARG A 134 -5.95 8.04 6.24
CA ARG A 134 -7.36 7.87 5.85
C ARG A 134 -7.66 6.45 5.37
N LEU A 135 -6.78 5.86 4.56
CA LEU A 135 -6.96 4.52 4.02
C LEU A 135 -6.82 3.45 5.11
N LEU A 136 -5.78 3.55 5.95
CA LEU A 136 -5.51 2.58 7.01
C LEU A 136 -6.50 2.71 8.18
N GLY A 137 -6.86 3.94 8.58
CA GLY A 137 -7.79 4.20 9.68
C GLY A 137 -9.23 3.79 9.38
N ALA A 138 -9.56 3.47 8.14
CA ALA A 138 -10.85 2.91 7.75
C ALA A 138 -10.81 1.37 7.61
N ALA A 139 -9.67 0.73 7.88
CA ALA A 139 -9.56 -0.73 7.88
C ALA A 139 -10.31 -1.34 9.09
N PRO A 140 -10.95 -2.52 8.92
CA PRO A 140 -11.56 -3.20 10.05
C PRO A 140 -10.49 -3.67 11.04
N GLY A 141 -10.70 -3.40 12.33
CA GLY A 141 -9.88 -3.95 13.42
C GLY A 141 -10.16 -5.44 13.66
N PHE A 142 -9.29 -6.13 14.38
CA PHE A 142 -9.49 -7.54 14.73
C PHE A 142 -10.15 -7.66 16.12
N GLY A 143 -11.15 -8.53 16.26
CA GLY A 143 -11.84 -8.78 17.54
C GLY A 143 -13.35 -8.55 17.47
N PRO A 144 -14.11 -9.00 18.49
CA PRO A 144 -15.54 -8.81 18.54
C PRO A 144 -15.87 -7.32 18.45
N VAL A 145 -16.86 -7.00 17.61
CA VAL A 145 -17.40 -5.65 17.39
C VAL A 145 -17.48 -4.89 18.71
N PRO A 146 -16.96 -3.67 18.80
CA PRO A 146 -16.77 -3.01 20.08
C PRO A 146 -18.13 -2.54 20.61
N SER A 147 -18.32 -2.72 21.91
CA SER A 147 -18.84 -1.62 22.69
C SER A 147 -17.98 -0.37 22.40
N GLU A 148 -18.53 0.57 21.63
CA GLU A 148 -18.22 2.01 21.63
C GLU A 148 -16.93 2.54 20.95
N ARG A 149 -16.03 1.73 20.36
CA ARG A 149 -14.75 2.24 19.81
C ARG A 149 -14.62 2.13 18.28
N PRO A 150 -14.01 3.10 17.59
CA PRO A 150 -13.73 2.99 16.16
C PRO A 150 -12.71 1.85 15.88
N PRO A 151 -12.77 1.18 14.72
CA PRO A 151 -11.82 0.13 14.37
C PRO A 151 -10.40 0.68 14.29
N ALA A 152 -9.45 0.01 14.95
CA ALA A 152 -8.04 0.36 14.91
C ALA A 152 -7.32 -0.43 13.81
N PRO A 153 -6.45 0.20 13.01
CA PRO A 153 -5.66 -0.53 12.03
C PRO A 153 -4.74 -1.55 12.70
N LEU A 154 -4.67 -2.73 12.06
CA LEU A 154 -3.83 -3.84 12.49
C LEU A 154 -2.40 -3.67 11.95
N VAL A 155 -1.42 -3.86 12.83
CA VAL A 155 0.01 -3.90 12.53
C VAL A 155 0.48 -5.35 12.61
N GLN A 156 0.92 -5.91 11.47
CA GLN A 156 1.65 -7.17 11.46
C GLN A 156 3.16 -6.90 11.56
N THR A 157 3.87 -7.83 12.19
CA THR A 157 5.32 -7.76 12.45
C THR A 157 6.19 -8.17 11.26
N SER A 158 5.69 -8.06 10.02
CA SER A 158 6.52 -8.30 8.83
C SER A 158 7.42 -7.08 8.54
N PRO A 159 8.64 -7.25 7.99
CA PRO A 159 9.57 -6.13 7.77
C PRO A 159 9.00 -4.98 6.94
N LEU A 160 8.25 -5.28 5.87
CA LEU A 160 7.64 -4.26 5.00
C LEU A 160 6.56 -3.46 5.73
N GLU A 161 5.77 -4.12 6.58
CA GLU A 161 4.76 -3.44 7.38
C GLU A 161 5.40 -2.57 8.45
N LEU A 162 6.36 -3.11 9.20
CA LEU A 162 7.07 -2.35 10.23
C LEU A 162 7.79 -1.12 9.65
N GLU A 163 8.45 -1.24 8.48
CA GLU A 163 9.05 -0.11 7.76
C GLU A 163 7.99 0.96 7.40
N GLY A 164 6.85 0.53 6.85
CA GLY A 164 5.75 1.42 6.46
C GLY A 164 5.12 2.14 7.65
N TRP A 165 4.83 1.40 8.72
CA TRP A 165 4.27 1.94 9.95
C TRP A 165 5.22 2.91 10.64
N SER A 166 6.52 2.59 10.70
CA SER A 166 7.55 3.49 11.27
C SER A 166 7.56 4.84 10.55
N LYS A 167 7.48 4.83 9.21
CA LYS A 167 7.42 6.05 8.39
C LYS A 167 6.16 6.88 8.63
N ILE A 168 5.01 6.22 8.82
CA ILE A 168 3.75 6.91 9.10
C ILE A 168 3.79 7.53 10.49
N LEU A 169 4.15 6.75 11.50
CA LEU A 169 4.16 7.18 12.90
C LEU A 169 5.20 8.25 13.18
N GLY A 170 6.36 8.16 12.52
CA GLY A 170 7.43 9.15 12.61
C GLY A 170 7.11 10.49 11.92
N SER A 171 6.01 10.58 11.16
CA SER A 171 5.58 11.83 10.53
C SER A 171 4.68 12.64 11.45
N SER A 172 4.93 13.95 11.52
CA SER A 172 4.04 14.90 12.20
C SER A 172 2.65 15.02 11.56
N ALA A 173 2.48 14.56 10.31
CA ALA A 173 1.21 14.54 9.59
C ALA A 173 0.36 13.29 9.91
N CYS A 174 0.84 12.38 10.77
CA CYS A 174 0.05 11.23 11.20
C CYS A 174 -1.22 11.66 11.93
N THR A 175 -2.36 11.08 11.54
CA THR A 175 -3.69 11.39 12.11
C THR A 175 -4.37 10.18 12.74
N LEU A 176 -3.68 9.04 12.80
CA LEU A 176 -4.21 7.85 13.43
C LEU A 176 -4.26 8.04 14.96
N GLU A 177 -5.39 7.67 15.55
CA GLU A 177 -5.63 7.80 16.99
C GLU A 177 -5.51 6.47 17.74
N ALA A 178 -5.62 5.34 17.02
CA ALA A 178 -5.58 4.00 17.59
C ALA A 178 -4.72 3.07 16.73
N LEU A 179 -4.08 2.09 17.36
CA LEU A 179 -3.36 1.00 16.69
C LEU A 179 -3.54 -0.32 17.45
N GLU A 180 -3.70 -1.41 16.69
CA GLU A 180 -3.60 -2.77 17.21
C GLU A 180 -2.36 -3.45 16.65
N VAL A 181 -1.48 -3.97 17.51
CA VAL A 181 -0.22 -4.58 17.13
C VAL A 181 -0.27 -6.07 17.43
N VAL A 182 -0.09 -6.90 16.42
CA VAL A 182 0.09 -8.35 16.59
C VAL A 182 1.56 -8.63 16.77
N PHE A 183 1.97 -8.86 18.01
CA PHE A 183 3.35 -9.16 18.36
C PHE A 183 3.65 -10.66 18.15
N GLN A 184 4.14 -10.98 16.95
CA GLN A 184 4.62 -12.31 16.57
C GLN A 184 6.01 -12.18 15.94
N LEU A 185 7.05 -12.63 16.63
CA LEU A 185 8.42 -12.56 16.12
C LEU A 185 8.75 -13.82 15.34
N GLU A 186 9.15 -13.67 14.08
CA GLU A 186 9.80 -14.75 13.36
C GLU A 186 11.23 -14.93 13.88
N ARG A 187 11.63 -16.16 14.21
CA ARG A 187 13.00 -16.46 14.65
C ARG A 187 14.00 -16.02 13.59
N GLY A 188 15.01 -15.25 14.00
CA GLY A 188 16.04 -14.71 13.10
C GLY A 188 15.64 -13.46 12.31
N SER A 189 14.47 -12.89 12.57
CA SER A 189 14.08 -11.58 12.03
C SER A 189 15.03 -10.47 12.52
N ASP A 190 15.30 -9.50 11.64
CA ASP A 190 16.09 -8.32 11.98
C ASP A 190 15.31 -7.45 12.98
N PRO A 191 15.80 -7.29 14.23
CA PRO A 191 15.08 -6.54 15.26
C PRO A 191 14.99 -5.04 14.96
N THR A 192 15.78 -4.53 14.01
CA THR A 192 15.85 -3.10 13.69
C THR A 192 14.48 -2.54 13.28
N TYR A 193 13.73 -3.25 12.43
CA TYR A 193 12.41 -2.81 12.00
C TYR A 193 11.42 -2.69 13.16
N LEU A 194 11.47 -3.63 14.11
CA LEU A 194 10.60 -3.62 15.28
C LEU A 194 10.99 -2.48 16.24
N ASN A 195 12.28 -2.27 16.45
CA ASN A 195 12.81 -1.18 17.25
C ASN A 195 12.41 0.18 16.69
N ASP A 196 12.57 0.37 15.37
CA ASP A 196 12.21 1.61 14.68
C ASP A 196 10.70 1.87 14.78
N PHE A 197 9.88 0.83 14.63
CA PHE A 197 8.44 0.93 14.79
C PHE A 197 8.06 1.38 16.20
N PHE A 198 8.56 0.72 17.24
CA PHE A 198 8.21 1.07 18.62
C PHE A 198 8.76 2.42 19.05
N ARG A 199 9.91 2.84 18.51
CA ARG A 199 10.45 4.18 18.71
C ARG A 199 9.53 5.23 18.07
N ALA A 200 9.17 5.04 16.80
CA ALA A 200 8.24 5.93 16.10
C ALA A 200 6.88 5.97 16.81
N LEU A 201 6.38 4.82 17.28
CA LEU A 201 5.16 4.75 18.07
C LEU A 201 5.28 5.51 19.38
N ALA A 202 6.39 5.40 20.11
CA ALA A 202 6.61 6.11 21.37
C ALA A 202 6.68 7.63 21.18
N ASP A 203 7.35 8.09 20.12
CA ASP A 203 7.53 9.51 19.82
C ASP A 203 6.28 10.17 19.20
N ASN A 204 5.39 9.37 18.58
CA ASN A 204 4.19 9.88 17.92
C ASN A 204 3.18 10.50 18.92
N GLU A 205 2.60 11.65 18.59
CA GLU A 205 1.65 12.34 19.47
C GLU A 205 0.16 12.12 19.10
N SER A 206 -0.12 11.50 17.94
CA SER A 206 -1.48 11.32 17.44
C SER A 206 -2.17 10.08 18.01
N VAL A 207 -1.43 8.97 18.14
CA VAL A 207 -1.93 7.68 18.62
C VAL A 207 -2.06 7.72 20.15
N LYS A 208 -3.30 7.57 20.62
CA LYS A 208 -3.70 7.64 22.04
C LYS A 208 -4.17 6.29 22.57
N LEU A 209 -4.55 5.36 21.70
CA LEU A 209 -5.03 4.03 22.06
C LEU A 209 -4.10 2.99 21.43
N VAL A 210 -3.52 2.12 22.25
CA VAL A 210 -2.63 1.05 21.75
C VAL A 210 -3.07 -0.28 22.34
N ARG A 211 -3.38 -1.24 21.46
CA ARG A 211 -3.63 -2.63 21.83
C ARG A 211 -2.48 -3.47 21.30
N ILE A 212 -1.85 -4.28 22.14
CA ILE A 212 -0.82 -5.23 21.73
C ILE A 212 -1.33 -6.63 22.03
N THR A 213 -1.46 -7.43 20.99
CA THR A 213 -1.88 -8.83 21.08
C THR A 213 -0.67 -9.71 20.80
N SER A 214 -0.35 -10.62 21.71
CA SER A 214 0.69 -11.64 21.50
C SER A 214 0.11 -13.02 21.76
N LEU A 215 0.47 -13.96 20.90
CA LEU A 215 0.12 -15.38 21.06
C LEU A 215 1.37 -16.11 21.54
N LEU A 216 1.31 -16.64 22.75
CA LEU A 216 2.37 -17.44 23.34
C LEU A 216 2.12 -18.91 22.97
N GLY A 217 3.00 -19.46 22.14
CA GLY A 217 3.14 -20.91 21.95
C GLY A 217 4.04 -21.53 23.02
N GLN A 218 4.27 -22.85 22.94
CA GLN A 218 5.38 -23.47 23.66
C GLN A 218 6.69 -22.82 23.18
N GLU A 219 7.48 -22.29 24.11
CA GLU A 219 8.70 -21.48 23.89
C GLU A 219 8.43 -19.99 23.57
N PHE A 220 8.07 -19.22 24.61
CA PHE A 220 8.32 -17.76 24.65
C PHE A 220 9.62 -17.51 25.45
N PRO A 221 10.78 -17.45 24.78
CA PRO A 221 12.06 -17.41 25.48
C PRO A 221 12.26 -16.06 26.19
N ALA A 222 13.09 -16.07 27.24
CA ALA A 222 13.26 -14.94 28.16
C ALA A 222 13.75 -13.66 27.45
N ASP A 223 14.49 -13.79 26.36
CA ASP A 223 14.99 -12.68 25.55
C ASP A 223 13.87 -12.01 24.72
N GLU A 224 12.88 -12.76 24.24
CA GLU A 224 11.68 -12.20 23.61
C GLU A 224 10.80 -11.49 24.64
N ALA A 225 10.63 -12.09 25.82
CA ALA A 225 9.92 -11.46 26.94
C ALA A 225 10.57 -10.13 27.35
N GLN A 226 11.89 -10.12 27.47
CA GLN A 226 12.64 -8.91 27.83
C GLN A 226 12.55 -7.84 26.73
N ARG A 227 12.58 -8.23 25.45
CA ARG A 227 12.39 -7.31 24.32
C ARG A 227 10.99 -6.71 24.33
N LEU A 228 9.95 -7.54 24.46
CA LEU A 228 8.58 -7.07 24.58
C LEU A 228 8.45 -6.09 25.75
N ALA A 229 8.95 -6.44 26.94
CA ALA A 229 8.94 -5.55 28.11
C ALA A 229 9.63 -4.19 27.83
N GLY A 230 10.73 -4.19 27.08
CA GLY A 230 11.41 -2.97 26.62
C GLY A 230 10.52 -2.09 25.75
N HIS A 231 9.84 -2.68 24.77
CA HIS A 231 8.89 -1.98 23.90
C HIS A 231 7.63 -1.50 24.65
N LEU A 232 7.12 -2.30 25.58
CA LEU A 232 6.00 -1.91 26.43
C LEU A 232 6.36 -0.68 27.28
N LYS A 233 7.56 -0.67 27.87
CA LYS A 233 8.05 0.47 28.65
C LYS A 233 8.10 1.76 27.83
N SER A 234 8.52 1.70 26.56
CA SER A 234 8.56 2.89 25.70
C SER A 234 7.17 3.39 25.33
N VAL A 235 6.24 2.48 25.00
CA VAL A 235 4.85 2.84 24.66
C VAL A 235 4.10 3.41 25.88
N LEU A 236 4.24 2.80 27.06
CA LEU A 236 3.63 3.29 28.30
C LEU A 236 4.17 4.65 28.74
N GLY A 237 5.37 5.03 28.28
CA GLY A 237 5.97 6.35 28.52
C GLY A 237 5.41 7.48 27.64
N LYS A 238 4.50 7.19 26.70
CA LYS A 238 3.90 8.18 25.80
C LYS A 238 3.08 9.22 26.57
N LYS A 239 3.34 10.50 26.29
CA LYS A 239 2.67 11.65 26.96
C LYS A 239 1.16 11.72 26.74
N ARG A 240 0.65 11.23 25.60
CA ARG A 240 -0.77 11.33 25.20
C ARG A 240 -1.46 9.98 25.09
N LEU A 241 -0.95 8.96 25.78
CA LEU A 241 -1.59 7.65 25.84
C LEU A 241 -2.80 7.71 26.76
N ASN A 242 -3.98 7.46 26.20
CA ASN A 242 -5.25 7.42 26.93
C ASN A 242 -5.60 6.00 27.36
N ASP A 243 -5.33 5.02 26.49
CA ASP A 243 -5.65 3.62 26.76
C ASP A 243 -4.55 2.70 26.22
N PHE A 244 -4.28 1.65 26.99
CA PHE A 244 -3.32 0.63 26.66
C PHE A 244 -3.88 -0.74 27.07
N GLU A 245 -3.94 -1.65 26.10
CA GLU A 245 -4.37 -3.03 26.32
C GLU A 245 -3.25 -3.99 25.89
N LEU A 246 -2.92 -4.93 26.76
CA LEU A 246 -2.02 -6.05 26.45
C LEU A 246 -2.81 -7.35 26.55
N VAL A 247 -3.01 -8.01 25.40
CA VAL A 247 -3.69 -9.30 25.32
C VAL A 247 -2.65 -10.37 25.07
N ILE A 248 -2.52 -11.29 26.03
CA ILE A 248 -1.61 -12.43 25.94
C ILE A 248 -2.48 -13.70 25.90
N THR A 249 -2.42 -14.41 24.78
CA THR A 249 -3.10 -15.69 24.62
C THR A 249 -2.11 -16.82 24.80
N CYS A 250 -2.30 -17.65 25.83
CA CYS A 250 -1.50 -18.86 26.05
C CYS A 250 -2.20 -20.05 25.38
N LEU A 251 -1.51 -20.75 24.48
CA LEU A 251 -1.96 -22.05 24.00
C LEU A 251 -1.50 -23.13 24.99
N GLU A 252 -2.39 -23.57 25.88
CA GLU A 252 -2.19 -24.82 26.61
C GLU A 252 -2.41 -25.99 25.63
N GLU A 253 -1.40 -26.85 25.46
CA GLU A 253 -1.65 -28.17 24.88
C GLU A 253 -2.59 -28.90 25.85
N SER A 254 -3.82 -29.18 25.41
CA SER A 254 -4.61 -30.24 26.00
C SER A 254 -3.81 -31.53 25.84
N ALA A 255 -3.06 -31.90 26.87
CA ALA A 255 -2.56 -33.24 27.06
C ALA A 255 -3.79 -34.15 27.08
N HIS A 256 -4.09 -34.75 25.93
CA HIS A 256 -4.98 -35.90 25.90
C HIS A 256 -4.19 -37.07 26.50
N ASP A 257 -4.54 -37.38 27.75
CA ASP A 257 -4.27 -38.68 28.40
C ASP A 257 -4.76 -39.85 27.54
#